data_AF-A0A7C3CNS5-F1
#
_entry.id   AF-A0A7C3CNS5-F1
#
_cell.length_a   1.000
_cell.length_b   1.000
_cell.length_c   1.000
_cell.angle_alpha   90.00
_cell.angle_beta   90.00
_cell.angle_gamma   90.00
#
_symmetry.space_group_name_H-M   'P 1'
#
loop_
_entity.id
_entity.type
_entity.pdbx_description
1 polymer ?
#
loop_
_entity_poly.entity_id
_entity_poly.type
_entity_poly.pdbx_seq_one_letter_code
_entity_poly.pdbx_strand_id
1 'polypeptide(L)'
;MSGEHASSQVINSTLHAVVQIVALKKGFMGGMSTAWTGSGTIVDSRGIILTNCHVANPRAMGMSAPAANILGISITDRSDEPPALTYIAEIVVQSPELDIAVLKIVSDMQGKRVRKLSLPSVQVGNSDQLELADEIAIFGYPGIGGETVTFTSGSVSGFSRSKKVSGRA
;
A
#
# COMPACT_ATOMS: atom_id res chain seq x y z
N MET A 1 -10.37 -32.67 8.06
CA MET A 1 -9.24 -31.89 7.52
C MET A 1 -9.55 -30.45 7.82
N SER A 2 -9.02 -29.92 8.92
CA SER A 2 -9.15 -28.52 9.31
C SER A 2 -8.14 -27.71 8.49
N GLY A 3 -8.62 -26.82 7.63
CA GLY A 3 -7.76 -25.84 6.95
C GLY A 3 -7.02 -25.03 8.01
N GLU A 4 -5.70 -24.93 7.85
CA GLU A 4 -4.86 -24.11 8.71
C GLU A 4 -5.04 -22.65 8.26
N HIS A 5 -6.10 -22.02 8.75
CA HIS A 5 -6.30 -20.59 8.51
C HIS A 5 -5.08 -19.80 8.96
N ALA A 6 -4.69 -18.79 8.17
CA ALA A 6 -3.68 -17.84 8.60
C ALA A 6 -4.00 -17.38 10.03
N SER A 7 -3.07 -17.62 10.96
CA SER A 7 -3.37 -17.39 12.38
C SER A 7 -3.75 -15.93 12.59
N SER A 8 -4.71 -15.66 13.50
CA SER A 8 -5.14 -14.30 13.82
C SER A 8 -3.97 -13.37 14.16
N GLN A 9 -2.87 -13.94 14.64
CA GLN A 9 -1.61 -13.24 14.90
C GLN A 9 -0.92 -12.75 13.62
N VAL A 10 -0.84 -13.57 12.57
CA VAL A 10 -0.26 -13.18 11.27
C VAL A 10 -1.11 -12.08 10.64
N ILE A 11 -2.43 -12.23 10.66
CA ILE A 11 -3.38 -11.23 10.16
C ILE A 11 -3.18 -9.90 10.87
N ASN A 12 -3.16 -9.90 12.22
CA ASN A 12 -3.01 -8.69 13.00
C ASN A 12 -1.64 -8.03 12.77
N SER A 13 -0.56 -8.81 12.68
CA SER A 13 0.78 -8.26 12.40
C SER A 13 0.89 -7.65 10.99
N THR A 14 0.20 -8.23 10.01
CA THR A 14 0.20 -7.77 8.61
C THR A 14 -0.62 -6.48 8.46
N LEU A 15 -1.74 -6.37 9.18
CA LEU A 15 -2.62 -5.22 9.14
C LEU A 15 -1.89 -3.89 9.41
N HIS A 16 -0.98 -3.86 10.38
CA HIS A 16 -0.21 -2.65 10.70
C HIS A 16 0.85 -2.27 9.67
N ALA A 17 1.20 -3.18 8.75
CA ALA A 17 2.10 -2.87 7.63
C ALA A 17 1.33 -2.35 6.41
N VAL A 18 0.00 -2.43 6.40
CA VAL A 18 -0.85 -1.93 5.31
C VAL A 18 -1.19 -0.47 5.59
N VAL A 19 -0.98 0.38 4.59
CA VAL A 19 -1.18 1.83 4.70
C VAL A 19 -2.17 2.31 3.67
N GLN A 20 -2.91 3.36 4.02
CA GLN A 20 -3.64 4.14 3.03
C GLN A 20 -2.70 5.19 2.45
N ILE A 21 -2.65 5.28 1.13
CA ILE A 21 -1.95 6.34 0.42
C ILE A 21 -2.99 7.38 0.03
N VAL A 22 -2.73 8.64 0.39
CA VAL A 22 -3.62 9.77 0.13
C VAL A 22 -2.87 10.78 -0.73
N ALA A 23 -3.25 10.88 -2.00
CA ALA A 23 -2.70 11.90 -2.87
C ALA A 23 -3.40 13.24 -2.58
N LEU A 24 -2.62 14.22 -2.12
CA LEU A 24 -3.12 15.50 -1.66
C LEU A 24 -2.73 16.61 -2.61
N LYS A 25 -3.65 17.55 -2.80
CA LYS A 25 -3.42 18.83 -3.46
C LYS A 25 -3.33 19.92 -2.41
N LYS A 26 -2.20 20.63 -2.38
CA LYS A 26 -2.07 21.86 -1.58
C LYS A 26 -2.69 23.04 -2.35
N GLY A 27 -3.71 23.65 -1.75
CA GLY A 27 -4.33 24.87 -2.24
C GLY A 27 -3.48 26.11 -1.97
N PHE A 28 -3.81 27.21 -2.66
CA PHE A 28 -3.06 28.47 -2.59
C PHE A 28 -3.07 29.10 -1.18
N MET A 29 -4.17 28.95 -0.42
CA MET A 29 -4.30 29.45 0.95
C MET A 29 -3.82 28.44 2.02
N GLY A 30 -3.08 27.39 1.63
CA GLY A 30 -2.53 26.41 2.55
C GLY A 30 -3.45 25.22 2.90
N GLY A 31 -4.72 25.25 2.50
CA GLY A 31 -5.63 24.11 2.67
C GLY A 31 -5.18 22.89 1.86
N MET A 32 -5.49 21.68 2.33
CA MET A 32 -5.24 20.43 1.62
C MET A 32 -6.56 19.78 1.23
N SER A 33 -6.64 19.24 0.02
CA SER A 33 -7.77 18.44 -0.44
C SER A 33 -7.26 17.11 -1.00
N THR A 34 -7.98 16.03 -0.70
CA THR A 34 -7.72 14.71 -1.29
C THR A 34 -8.07 14.71 -2.78
N ALA A 35 -7.11 14.27 -3.59
CA ALA A 35 -7.26 14.11 -5.03
C ALA A 35 -7.68 12.66 -5.38
N TRP A 36 -7.02 11.68 -4.77
CA TRP A 36 -7.40 10.26 -4.82
C TRP A 36 -6.75 9.52 -3.64
N THR A 37 -7.17 8.27 -3.44
CA THR A 37 -6.61 7.37 -2.44
C THR A 37 -6.23 6.03 -3.06
N GLY A 38 -5.42 5.27 -2.35
CA GLY A 38 -5.06 3.90 -2.68
C GLY A 38 -4.45 3.20 -1.47
N SER A 39 -3.88 2.03 -1.68
CA SER A 39 -3.23 1.24 -0.63
C SER A 39 -1.75 1.04 -0.91
N GLY A 40 -0.98 0.78 0.13
CA GLY A 40 0.40 0.34 0.02
C GLY A 40 0.77 -0.60 1.17
N THR A 41 1.95 -1.18 1.07
CA THR A 41 2.48 -2.11 2.07
C THR A 41 3.89 -1.70 2.46
N ILE A 42 4.14 -1.54 3.76
CA ILE A 42 5.48 -1.30 4.30
C ILE A 42 6.25 -2.61 4.24
N VAL A 43 7.29 -2.65 3.41
CA VAL A 43 8.15 -3.84 3.21
C VAL A 43 9.49 -3.73 3.91
N ASP A 44 9.79 -2.56 4.46
CA ASP A 44 10.98 -2.32 5.28
C ASP A 44 10.64 -1.31 6.38
N SER A 45 10.98 -1.66 7.62
CA SER A 45 10.66 -0.88 8.84
C SER A 45 11.22 0.55 8.83
N ARG A 46 12.20 0.83 7.97
CA ARG A 46 12.72 2.19 7.75
C ARG A 46 11.74 3.06 6.95
N GLY A 47 10.57 2.56 6.57
CA GLY A 47 9.54 3.28 5.82
C GLY A 47 9.66 3.14 4.30
N ILE A 48 10.01 1.95 3.80
CA ILE A 48 9.91 1.64 2.36
C ILE A 48 8.55 1.00 2.12
N ILE A 49 7.80 1.54 1.16
CA ILE A 49 6.45 1.12 0.84
C ILE A 49 6.40 0.64 -0.62
N LEU A 50 5.77 -0.51 -0.85
CA LEU A 50 5.36 -0.94 -2.19
C LEU A 50 3.91 -0.56 -2.44
N THR A 51 3.62 -0.12 -3.65
CA THR A 51 2.26 0.18 -4.14
C THR A 51 2.24 0.08 -5.66
N ASN A 52 1.07 0.29 -6.26
CA ASN A 52 0.94 0.39 -7.69
C ASN A 52 1.45 1.74 -8.22
N CYS A 53 1.98 1.74 -9.44
CA CYS A 53 2.41 2.97 -10.10
C CYS A 53 1.20 3.88 -10.36
N HIS A 54 0.03 3.34 -10.67
CA HIS A 54 -1.17 4.14 -10.86
C HIS A 54 -1.66 4.81 -9.56
N VAL A 55 -1.35 4.26 -8.39
CA VAL A 55 -1.65 4.89 -7.09
C VAL A 55 -0.66 6.02 -6.82
N ALA A 56 0.63 5.78 -7.01
CA ALA A 56 1.68 6.75 -6.74
C ALA A 56 1.74 7.90 -7.76
N ASN A 57 1.58 7.58 -9.05
CA ASN A 57 1.73 8.49 -10.17
C ASN A 57 0.91 8.04 -11.40
N PRO A 58 -0.42 8.21 -11.36
CA PRO A 58 -1.32 7.80 -12.45
C PRO A 58 -0.96 8.44 -13.80
N ARG A 59 -0.44 9.68 -13.79
CA ARG A 59 -0.04 10.36 -15.03
C ARG A 59 1.15 9.71 -15.73
N ALA A 60 2.07 9.10 -14.99
CA ALA A 60 3.18 8.35 -15.60
C ALA A 60 2.70 7.10 -16.34
N MET A 61 1.49 6.61 -16.04
CA MET A 61 0.82 5.54 -16.78
C MET A 61 -0.06 6.06 -17.94
N GLY A 62 -0.06 7.37 -18.20
CA GLY A 62 -0.94 7.99 -19.19
C GLY A 62 -2.39 8.18 -18.73
N MET A 63 -2.70 7.96 -17.44
CA MET A 63 -4.05 8.15 -16.92
C MET A 63 -4.34 9.62 -16.66
N SER A 64 -5.58 10.04 -16.95
CA SER A 64 -6.09 11.32 -16.48
C SER A 64 -6.26 11.27 -14.96
N ALA A 65 -5.67 12.22 -14.25
CA ALA A 65 -5.80 12.34 -12.81
C ALA A 65 -5.83 13.81 -12.38
N PRO A 66 -6.49 14.15 -11.25
CA PRO A 66 -6.43 15.48 -10.67
C PRO A 66 -4.99 15.88 -10.29
N ALA A 67 -4.73 17.17 -10.08
CA ALA A 67 -3.42 17.60 -9.59
C ALA A 67 -3.25 17.15 -8.12
N ALA A 68 -2.12 16.51 -7.82
CA ALA A 68 -1.67 16.24 -6.45
C ALA A 68 -0.15 16.44 -6.43
N ASN A 69 0.34 16.95 -5.31
CA ASN A 69 1.75 17.29 -5.12
C ASN A 69 2.34 16.72 -3.82
N ILE A 70 1.54 15.97 -3.05
CA ILE A 70 1.95 15.33 -1.82
C ILE A 70 1.38 13.90 -1.82
N LEU A 71 2.20 12.91 -1.50
CA LEU A 71 1.75 11.56 -1.17
C LEU A 71 1.76 11.42 0.36
N GLY A 72 0.58 11.55 0.95
CA GLY A 72 0.35 11.29 2.36
C GLY A 72 0.25 9.81 2.65
N ILE A 73 0.80 9.36 3.77
CA ILE A 73 0.72 7.98 4.25
C ILE A 73 -0.07 7.99 5.56
N SER A 74 -1.22 7.32 5.55
CA SER A 74 -2.04 7.12 6.74
C SER A 74 -1.74 5.75 7.36
N ILE A 75 -1.52 5.74 8.68
CA ILE A 75 -1.11 4.58 9.46
C ILE A 75 -2.29 4.05 10.28
N THR A 76 -2.41 2.74 10.34
CA THR A 76 -3.46 2.01 11.08
C THR A 76 -2.96 1.63 12.46
N ASP A 77 -3.54 2.24 13.49
CA ASP A 77 -3.32 1.80 14.87
C ASP A 77 -4.34 0.75 15.28
N ARG A 78 -5.61 0.91 14.88
CA ARG A 78 -6.66 -0.06 15.16
C ARG A 78 -7.46 -0.39 13.92
N SER A 79 -7.92 -1.64 13.82
CA SER A 79 -8.67 -2.13 12.65
C SER A 79 -10.09 -1.54 12.54
N ASP A 80 -10.64 -1.08 13.66
CA ASP A 80 -11.98 -0.50 13.79
C ASP A 80 -11.99 1.03 13.68
N GLU A 81 -10.86 1.65 13.37
CA GLU A 81 -10.71 3.10 13.26
C GLU A 81 -10.13 3.51 11.89
N PRO A 82 -10.48 4.71 11.38
CA PRO A 82 -9.84 5.25 10.19
C PRO A 82 -8.33 5.44 10.40
N PRO A 83 -7.49 5.21 9.37
CA PRO A 83 -6.06 5.38 9.50
C PRO A 83 -5.69 6.87 9.67
N ALA A 84 -4.69 7.14 10.50
CA ALA A 84 -4.25 8.51 10.78
C ALA A 84 -3.22 8.99 9.76
N LEU A 85 -3.52 10.07 9.04
CA LEU A 85 -2.58 10.71 8.11
C LEU A 85 -1.35 11.23 8.87
N THR A 86 -0.21 10.55 8.72
CA THR A 86 0.93 10.71 9.63
C THR A 86 2.20 11.18 8.92
N TYR A 87 2.47 10.68 7.72
CA TYR A 87 3.73 10.91 7.02
C TYR A 87 3.53 11.42 5.60
N ILE A 88 4.59 12.02 5.06
CA ILE A 88 4.76 12.30 3.64
C ILE A 88 5.80 11.35 3.08
N ALA A 89 5.51 10.78 1.91
CA ALA A 89 6.42 9.95 1.16
C ALA A 89 6.75 10.53 -0.22
N GLU A 90 7.91 10.11 -0.72
CA GLU A 90 8.37 10.41 -2.07
C GLU A 90 8.53 9.12 -2.87
N ILE A 91 8.39 9.21 -4.20
CA ILE A 91 8.64 8.11 -5.11
C ILE A 91 10.15 7.93 -5.24
N VAL A 92 10.67 6.76 -4.85
CA VAL A 92 12.08 6.40 -5.01
C VAL A 92 12.32 5.86 -6.41
N VAL A 93 11.46 4.95 -6.85
CA VAL A 93 11.49 4.35 -8.19
C VAL A 93 10.07 3.91 -8.56
N GLN A 94 9.76 3.93 -9.85
CA GLN A 94 8.48 3.46 -10.38
C GLN A 94 8.70 2.79 -11.73
N SER A 95 7.83 1.85 -12.07
CA SER A 95 7.73 1.23 -13.39
C SER A 95 6.26 1.25 -13.82
N PRO A 96 5.86 2.17 -14.72
CA PRO A 96 4.51 2.20 -15.27
C PRO A 96 4.15 0.93 -16.02
N GLU A 97 5.12 0.28 -16.68
CA GLU A 97 4.88 -0.96 -17.43
C GLU A 97 4.48 -2.14 -16.54
N LEU A 98 5.01 -2.19 -15.32
CA LEU A 98 4.73 -3.23 -14.34
C LEU A 98 3.65 -2.80 -13.33
N ASP A 99 3.15 -1.57 -13.47
CA ASP A 99 2.27 -0.91 -12.51
C ASP A 99 2.74 -1.04 -11.05
N ILE A 100 4.04 -0.80 -10.81
CA ILE A 100 4.66 -0.87 -9.47
C ILE A 100 5.43 0.40 -9.16
N ALA A 101 5.39 0.84 -7.90
CA ALA A 101 6.18 1.93 -7.37
C ALA A 101 6.70 1.62 -5.97
N VAL A 102 7.88 2.16 -5.68
CA VAL A 102 8.52 2.13 -4.36
C VAL A 102 8.49 3.54 -3.81
N LEU A 103 7.88 3.73 -2.65
CA LEU A 103 7.86 4.99 -1.92
C LEU A 103 8.77 4.93 -0.70
N LYS A 104 9.28 6.09 -0.29
CA LYS A 104 10.00 6.28 0.95
C LYS A 104 9.37 7.38 1.77
N ILE A 105 9.04 7.09 3.02
CA ILE A 105 8.66 8.12 3.99
C ILE A 105 9.86 9.06 4.24
N VAL A 106 9.63 10.36 4.11
CA VAL A 106 10.66 11.40 4.22
C VAL A 106 10.42 12.39 5.36
N SER A 107 9.16 12.68 5.70
CA SER A 107 8.80 13.62 6.77
C SER A 107 7.47 13.28 7.43
N ASP A 108 7.20 13.93 8.56
CA ASP A 108 5.83 14.03 9.09
C ASP A 108 4.99 15.03 8.28
N MET A 109 3.71 15.16 8.65
CA MET A 109 2.77 16.10 8.01
C MET A 109 3.11 17.57 8.24
N GLN A 110 3.98 17.89 9.21
CA GLN A 110 4.47 19.25 9.45
C GLN A 110 5.72 19.57 8.60
N GLY A 111 6.21 18.59 7.81
CA GLY A 111 7.40 18.73 6.98
C GLY A 111 8.70 18.54 7.73
N LYS A 112 8.66 18.13 9.01
CA LYS A 112 9.88 17.79 9.75
C LYS A 112 10.38 16.42 9.28
N ARG A 113 11.64 16.40 8.84
CA ARG A 113 12.28 15.18 8.34
C ARG A 113 12.29 14.10 9.42
N VAL A 114 11.81 12.91 9.07
CA VAL A 114 11.87 11.75 9.94
C VAL A 114 13.10 10.91 9.62
N ARG A 115 13.74 10.37 10.67
CA ARG A 115 14.93 9.53 10.57
C ARG A 115 14.80 8.38 11.58
N LYS A 116 15.41 7.23 11.28
CA LYS A 116 15.42 6.05 12.16
C LYS A 116 14.01 5.54 12.51
N LEU A 117 13.14 5.48 11.51
CA LEU A 117 11.84 4.85 11.64
C LEU A 117 12.01 3.36 11.98
N SER A 118 11.07 2.83 12.77
CA SER A 118 10.95 1.42 13.11
C SER A 118 9.47 1.02 13.01
N LEU A 119 8.94 1.13 11.80
CA LEU A 119 7.53 0.86 11.51
C LEU A 119 7.28 -0.66 11.39
N PRO A 120 6.05 -1.13 11.69
CA PRO A 120 5.62 -2.46 11.31
C PRO A 120 5.80 -2.68 9.81
N SER A 121 6.38 -3.82 9.43
CA SER A 121 6.64 -4.16 8.03
C SER A 121 6.48 -5.65 7.81
N VAL A 122 6.12 -6.05 6.59
CA VAL A 122 6.04 -7.44 6.18
C VAL A 122 7.16 -7.81 5.22
N GLN A 123 7.64 -9.04 5.31
CA GLN A 123 8.64 -9.56 4.37
C GLN A 123 7.97 -9.93 3.05
N VAL A 124 8.67 -9.67 1.95
CA VAL A 124 8.25 -10.12 0.62
C VAL A 124 8.48 -11.63 0.52
N GLY A 125 7.41 -12.38 0.23
CA GLY A 125 7.47 -13.82 0.01
C GLY A 125 7.88 -14.22 -1.41
N ASN A 126 7.89 -15.52 -1.69
CA ASN A 126 8.17 -16.07 -3.02
C ASN A 126 6.87 -16.56 -3.67
N SER A 127 6.41 -15.88 -4.72
CA SER A 127 5.17 -16.25 -5.43
C SER A 127 5.28 -17.56 -6.23
N ASP A 128 6.49 -18.01 -6.57
CA ASP A 128 6.68 -19.28 -7.28
C ASP A 128 6.41 -20.50 -6.38
N GLN A 129 6.28 -20.30 -5.06
CA GLN A 129 5.92 -21.34 -4.09
C GLN A 129 4.41 -21.50 -3.91
N LEU A 130 3.60 -20.61 -4.48
CA LEU A 130 2.15 -20.70 -4.38
C LEU A 130 1.61 -21.84 -5.25
N GLU A 131 0.63 -22.55 -4.72
CA GLU A 131 -0.14 -23.59 -5.39
C GLU A 131 -1.63 -23.24 -5.46
N LEU A 132 -2.36 -23.96 -6.32
CA LEU A 132 -3.82 -23.81 -6.40
C LEU A 132 -4.46 -24.15 -5.06
N ALA A 133 -5.51 -23.40 -4.72
CA ALA A 133 -6.25 -23.51 -3.47
C ALA A 133 -5.49 -23.07 -2.19
N ASP A 134 -4.25 -22.58 -2.29
CA ASP A 134 -3.60 -21.91 -1.17
C ASP A 134 -4.46 -20.74 -0.67
N GLU A 135 -4.65 -20.64 0.65
CA GLU A 135 -5.40 -19.55 1.26
C GLU A 135 -4.65 -18.23 1.14
N ILE A 136 -5.37 -17.17 0.78
CA ILE A 136 -4.83 -15.81 0.69
C ILE A 136 -5.66 -14.85 1.53
N ALA A 137 -4.95 -13.95 2.20
CA ALA A 137 -5.48 -12.84 2.96
C ALA A 137 -5.13 -11.54 2.23
N ILE A 138 -6.14 -10.73 1.92
CA ILE A 138 -6.00 -9.47 1.20
C ILE A 138 -6.43 -8.34 2.12
N PHE A 139 -5.60 -7.31 2.20
CA PHE A 139 -5.83 -6.13 3.02
C PHE A 139 -5.72 -4.88 2.16
N GLY A 140 -6.55 -3.89 2.44
CA GLY A 140 -6.42 -2.59 1.79
C GLY A 140 -7.53 -1.60 2.15
N TYR A 141 -7.51 -0.49 1.43
CA TYR A 141 -8.45 0.62 1.55
C TYR A 141 -9.18 0.84 0.22
N PRO A 142 -10.19 0.00 -0.08
CA PRO A 142 -11.02 0.23 -1.26
C PRO A 142 -11.92 1.44 -1.03
N GLY A 143 -12.13 2.28 -2.05
CA GLY A 143 -12.99 3.47 -1.93
C GLY A 143 -14.46 3.16 -1.57
N ILE A 144 -14.89 1.90 -1.69
CA ILE A 144 -16.24 1.42 -1.36
C ILE A 144 -16.33 0.71 0.01
N GLY A 145 -15.20 0.40 0.66
CA GLY A 145 -15.17 -0.40 1.89
C GLY A 145 -15.33 0.41 3.19
N GLY A 146 -15.60 1.71 3.09
CA GLY A 146 -15.63 2.62 4.22
C GLY A 146 -14.27 3.25 4.51
N GLU A 147 -14.11 3.81 5.71
CA GLU A 147 -12.91 4.56 6.09
C GLU A 147 -11.83 3.69 6.77
N THR A 148 -12.18 2.47 7.17
CA THR A 148 -11.29 1.55 7.88
C THR A 148 -10.62 0.56 6.91
N VAL A 149 -9.61 -0.15 7.40
CA VAL A 149 -8.97 -1.23 6.63
C VAL A 149 -9.98 -2.34 6.33
N THR A 150 -10.01 -2.78 5.08
CA THR A 150 -10.83 -3.91 4.63
C THR A 150 -9.96 -5.16 4.58
N PHE A 151 -10.49 -6.26 5.12
CA PHE A 151 -9.94 -7.60 5.01
C PHE A 151 -10.85 -8.46 4.13
N THR A 152 -10.29 -9.12 3.14
CA THR A 152 -10.95 -10.17 2.36
C THR A 152 -10.07 -11.41 2.32
N SER A 153 -10.69 -12.58 2.35
CA SER A 153 -10.00 -13.87 2.24
C SER A 153 -10.46 -14.62 1.00
N GLY A 154 -9.59 -15.43 0.45
CA GLY A 154 -9.89 -16.29 -0.68
C GLY A 154 -8.86 -17.38 -0.83
N SER A 155 -8.82 -17.99 -2.01
CA SER A 155 -7.77 -18.93 -2.37
C SER A 155 -7.25 -18.67 -3.77
N VAL A 156 -6.05 -19.17 -4.06
CA VAL A 156 -5.44 -19.06 -5.38
C VAL A 156 -6.27 -19.85 -6.39
N SER A 157 -6.83 -19.13 -7.37
CA SER A 157 -7.72 -19.69 -8.39
C SER A 157 -7.01 -20.07 -9.70
N GLY A 158 -5.81 -19.54 -9.94
CA GLY A 158 -5.06 -19.75 -11.17
C GLY A 158 -3.80 -18.90 -11.21
N PHE A 159 -2.93 -19.16 -12.19
CA PHE A 159 -1.70 -18.41 -12.41
C PHE A 159 -1.64 -17.90 -13.84
N SER A 160 -1.15 -16.68 -14.01
CA SER A 160 -0.86 -16.09 -15.31
C SER A 160 0.66 -15.99 -15.53
N ARG A 161 1.08 -16.01 -16.80
CA ARG A 161 2.47 -15.74 -17.19
C ARG A 161 2.50 -14.51 -18.08
N SER A 162 3.27 -13.50 -17.67
CA SER A 162 3.60 -12.36 -18.52
C SER A 162 5.00 -12.56 -19.10
N LYS A 163 5.19 -12.28 -20.40
CA LYS A 163 6.53 -12.34 -21.03
C LYS A 163 7.53 -11.36 -20.43
N LYS A 164 7.07 -10.37 -19.67
CA LYS A 164 7.87 -9.26 -19.12
C LYS A 164 8.28 -9.46 -17.66
N VAL A 165 7.73 -10.46 -16.96
CA VAL A 165 8.02 -10.76 -15.56
C VAL A 165 8.47 -12.21 -15.46
N SER A 166 9.62 -12.45 -14.82
CA SER A 166 10.06 -13.82 -14.51
C SER A 166 9.26 -14.34 -13.33
N GLY A 167 8.67 -15.53 -13.43
CA GLY A 167 7.86 -16.15 -12.37
C GLY A 167 6.35 -16.17 -12.64
N ARG A 168 5.57 -16.53 -11.62
CA ARG A 168 4.09 -16.51 -11.64
C ARG A 168 3.54 -15.18 -11.08
N ALA A 169 2.42 -14.72 -11.66
CA ALA A 169 1.61 -13.60 -11.19
C ALA A 169 0.13 -13.98 -11.17
#